data_AF-A0A926CWQ1-F1
#
_entry.id   AF-A0A926CWQ1-F1
#
_cell.length_a   1.000
_cell.length_b   1.000
_cell.length_c   1.000
_cell.angle_alpha   90.00
_cell.angle_beta   90.00
_cell.angle_gamma   90.00
#
_symmetry.space_group_name_H-M   'P 1'
#
loop_
_entity.id
_entity.type
_entity.pdbx_description
1 polymer ?
#
loop_
_entity_poly.entity_id
_entity_poly.type
_entity_poly.pdbx_seq_one_letter_code
_entity_poly.pdbx_strand_id
1 'polypeptide(L)'
;VFKHFPSELFEPTKALAANQGLYNGFLAAGLIWSFFISDPVWKDYVRLFFLTCVLVAGLYGTFTADKKIFFVQALPALLALIFLFMHG
;
A
#
# COMPACT_ATOMS: atom_id res chain seq x y z
N VAL A 1 8.36 -13.78 -0.22
CA VAL A 1 7.52 -14.46 -1.24
C VAL A 1 8.29 -15.38 -2.21
N PHE A 2 9.04 -14.91 -3.22
CA PHE A 2 9.44 -15.80 -4.36
C PHE A 2 10.65 -16.73 -4.20
N LYS A 3 11.46 -16.62 -3.13
CA LYS A 3 12.73 -17.39 -3.00
C LYS A 3 12.57 -18.91 -2.87
N HIS A 4 11.36 -19.41 -2.59
CA HIS A 4 11.07 -20.84 -2.44
C HIS A 4 9.92 -21.29 -3.34
N PHE A 5 9.58 -20.51 -4.37
CA PHE A 5 8.52 -20.89 -5.30
C PHE A 5 9.00 -22.04 -6.20
N PRO A 6 8.23 -23.13 -6.36
CA PRO A 6 8.46 -24.13 -7.39
C PRO A 6 8.59 -23.46 -8.75
N SER A 7 9.58 -23.87 -9.55
CA SER A 7 9.84 -23.29 -10.88
C SER A 7 8.61 -23.36 -11.80
N GLU A 8 7.79 -24.40 -11.68
CA GLU A 8 6.56 -24.54 -12.47
C GLU A 8 5.50 -23.47 -12.18
N LEU A 9 5.55 -22.81 -11.00
CA LEU A 9 4.54 -21.83 -10.60
C LEU A 9 4.86 -20.40 -11.05
N PHE A 10 6.05 -20.12 -11.60
CA PHE A 10 6.43 -18.76 -12.01
C PHE A 10 5.61 -18.24 -13.19
N GLU A 11 5.54 -19.00 -14.29
CA GLU A 11 4.74 -18.63 -15.46
C GLU A 11 3.26 -18.37 -15.12
N PRO A 12 2.54 -19.28 -14.43
CA PRO A 12 1.13 -19.03 -14.13
C PRO A 12 0.89 -17.90 -13.13
N THR A 13 1.85 -17.57 -12.26
CA THR A 13 1.68 -16.49 -11.24
C THR A 13 2.19 -15.13 -11.69
N LYS A 14 2.88 -15.04 -12.85
CA LYS A 14 3.44 -13.80 -13.38
C LYS A 14 2.41 -12.69 -13.55
N ALA A 15 1.26 -13.01 -14.15
CA ALA A 15 0.18 -12.04 -14.35
C ALA A 15 -0.42 -11.57 -13.02
N LEU A 16 -0.58 -12.48 -12.05
CA LEU A 16 -1.08 -12.14 -10.71
C LEU A 16 -0.11 -11.19 -9.98
N ALA A 17 1.20 -11.48 -10.03
CA ALA A 17 2.22 -10.61 -9.45
C ALA A 17 2.26 -9.23 -10.13
N ALA A 18 2.09 -9.17 -11.45
CA ALA A 18 2.00 -7.92 -12.19
C ALA A 18 0.77 -7.09 -11.76
N ASN A 19 -0.39 -7.73 -11.63
CA ASN A 19 -1.61 -7.07 -11.16
C ASN A 19 -1.46 -6.58 -9.71
N GLN A 20 -0.85 -7.37 -8.82
CA GLN A 20 -0.52 -6.91 -7.45
C GLN A 20 0.38 -5.66 -7.48
N GLY A 21 1.37 -5.63 -8.37
CA GLY A 21 2.20 -4.45 -8.60
C GLY A 21 1.40 -3.24 -9.07
N LEU A 22 0.51 -3.41 -10.05
CA LEU A 22 -0.32 -2.34 -10.61
C LEU A 22 -1.26 -1.73 -9.57
N TYR A 23 -1.99 -2.55 -8.79
CA TYR A 23 -2.88 -2.06 -7.74
C TYR A 23 -2.13 -1.26 -6.68
N ASN A 24 -0.98 -1.78 -6.21
CA ASN A 24 -0.12 -1.03 -5.29
C ASN A 24 0.43 0.24 -5.93
N GLY A 25 0.72 0.22 -7.22
CA GLY A 25 1.09 1.39 -8.02
C GLY A 25 0.02 2.48 -8.01
N PHE A 26 -1.26 2.12 -8.14
CA PHE A 26 -2.36 3.09 -8.03
C PHE A 26 -2.46 3.72 -6.64
N LEU A 27 -2.25 2.94 -5.57
CA LEU A 27 -2.21 3.47 -4.21
C LEU A 27 -1.06 4.47 -4.03
N ALA A 28 0.13 4.13 -4.52
CA ALA A 28 1.28 5.02 -4.49
C ALA A 28 1.06 6.30 -5.32
N ALA A 29 0.49 6.17 -6.51
CA ALA A 29 0.16 7.31 -7.37
C ALA A 29 -0.85 8.26 -6.71
N GLY A 30 -1.86 7.73 -6.02
CA GLY A 30 -2.82 8.53 -5.25
C GLY A 30 -2.16 9.32 -4.11
N LEU A 31 -1.23 8.70 -3.39
CA LEU A 31 -0.46 9.38 -2.34
C LEU A 31 0.47 10.47 -2.93
N ILE A 32 1.16 10.18 -4.03
CA ILE A 32 2.01 11.16 -4.73
C ILE A 32 1.15 12.34 -5.21
N TRP A 33 0.01 12.05 -5.83
CA TRP A 33 -0.92 13.07 -6.31
C TRP A 33 -1.38 14.01 -5.18
N SER A 34 -1.59 13.50 -3.97
CA SER A 34 -2.00 14.31 -2.83
C SER A 34 -1.05 15.49 -2.53
N PHE A 35 0.25 15.37 -2.84
CA PHE A 35 1.21 16.46 -2.63
C PHE A 35 1.00 17.66 -3.56
N PHE A 36 0.29 17.47 -4.67
CA PHE A 36 0.02 18.50 -5.66
C PHE A 36 -1.38 19.11 -5.53
N ILE A 37 -2.16 18.71 -4.52
CA ILE A 37 -3.47 19.29 -4.23
C ILE A 37 -3.29 20.60 -3.46
N SER A 38 -3.73 21.71 -4.05
CA SER A 38 -3.62 23.04 -3.46
C SER A 38 -4.62 23.30 -2.34
N ASP A 39 -5.83 22.74 -2.45
CA ASP A 39 -6.85 22.87 -1.40
C ASP A 39 -6.43 22.04 -0.17
N PRO A 40 -6.20 22.68 1.00
CA PRO A 40 -5.66 21.99 2.16
C PRO A 40 -6.55 20.85 2.67
N VAL A 41 -7.88 21.04 2.61
CA VAL A 41 -8.85 20.06 3.12
C VAL A 41 -8.90 18.83 2.21
N TRP A 42 -8.98 19.04 0.90
CA TRP A 42 -8.97 17.95 -0.08
C TRP A 42 -7.66 17.18 -0.10
N LYS A 43 -6.53 17.87 0.09
CA LYS A 43 -5.22 17.24 0.23
C LYS A 43 -5.24 16.19 1.35
N ASP A 44 -5.79 16.54 2.51
CA ASP A 44 -5.81 15.64 3.66
C ASP A 44 -6.86 14.53 3.52
N TYR A 45 -8.02 14.79 2.90
CA TYR A 45 -8.98 13.74 2.55
C TYR A 45 -8.39 12.68 1.61
N VAL A 46 -7.66 13.11 0.58
CA VAL A 46 -7.01 12.18 -0.36
C VAL A 46 -5.92 11.37 0.34
N ARG A 47 -5.09 12.01 1.18
CA ARG A 47 -4.08 11.31 2.01
C ARG A 47 -4.72 10.27 2.91
N LEU A 48 -5.75 10.66 3.67
CA LEU A 48 -6.46 9.78 4.59
C LEU A 48 -7.03 8.56 3.87
N PHE A 49 -7.70 8.76 2.74
CA PHE A 49 -8.28 7.67 1.95
C PHE A 49 -7.20 6.68 1.52
N PHE A 50 -6.16 7.13 0.82
CA PHE A 50 -5.13 6.23 0.30
C PHE A 50 -4.29 5.59 1.42
N LEU A 51 -3.92 6.33 2.47
CA LEU A 51 -3.20 5.75 3.62
C LEU A 51 -4.03 4.69 4.34
N THR A 52 -5.34 4.89 4.47
CA THR A 52 -6.24 3.88 5.06
C THR A 52 -6.35 2.65 4.17
N CYS A 53 -6.47 2.81 2.85
CA CYS A 53 -6.42 1.69 1.91
C CYS A 53 -5.11 0.90 2.02
N VAL A 54 -3.96 1.59 2.09
CA VAL A 54 -2.65 0.94 2.27
C VAL A 54 -2.57 0.21 3.60
N LEU A 55 -3.07 0.80 4.69
CA LEU A 55 -3.10 0.16 6.00
C LEU A 55 -3.96 -1.11 5.99
N VAL A 56 -5.18 -1.04 5.45
CA VAL A 56 -6.10 -2.20 5.37
C VAL A 56 -5.50 -3.30 4.50
N ALA A 57 -5.00 -2.97 3.31
CA ALA A 57 -4.34 -3.93 2.42
C ALA A 57 -3.09 -4.54 3.07
N GLY A 58 -2.28 -3.73 3.77
CA GLY A 58 -1.09 -4.18 4.48
C GLY A 58 -1.42 -5.13 5.64
N LEU A 59 -2.46 -4.82 6.42
CA LEU A 59 -2.94 -5.71 7.49
C LEU A 59 -3.46 -7.03 6.90
N TYR A 60 -4.31 -6.98 5.89
CA TYR A 60 -4.82 -8.16 5.22
C TYR A 60 -3.68 -9.02 4.65
N GLY A 61 -2.72 -8.41 3.93
CA GLY A 61 -1.55 -9.09 3.37
C GLY A 61 -0.62 -9.68 4.43
N THR A 62 -0.52 -9.05 5.61
CA THR A 62 0.23 -9.59 6.75
C THR A 62 -0.32 -10.93 7.22
N PHE A 63 -1.65 -11.06 7.30
CA PHE A 63 -2.31 -12.28 7.76
C PHE A 63 -2.44 -13.34 6.68
N THR A 64 -2.48 -12.95 5.41
CA THR A 64 -2.82 -13.87 4.30
C THR A 64 -1.65 -14.25 3.40
N ALA A 65 -0.61 -13.42 3.27
CA ALA A 65 0.44 -13.61 2.28
C ALA A 65 1.85 -13.71 2.87
N ASP A 66 2.35 -12.66 3.53
CA ASP A 66 3.72 -12.64 4.08
C ASP A 66 3.80 -11.66 5.25
N LYS A 67 4.32 -12.11 6.41
CA LYS A 67 4.45 -11.26 7.61
C LYS A 67 5.33 -10.04 7.37
N LYS A 68 6.22 -10.06 6.37
CA LYS A 68 7.04 -8.90 6.00
C LYS A 68 6.19 -7.71 5.54
N ILE A 69 5.01 -7.96 4.98
CA ILE A 69 4.08 -6.92 4.51
C ILE A 69 3.71 -5.96 5.65
N PHE A 70 3.65 -6.45 6.89
CA PHE A 70 3.43 -5.59 8.06
C PHE A 70 4.46 -4.47 8.13
N PHE A 71 5.74 -4.82 8.05
CA PHE A 71 6.84 -3.87 8.23
C PHE A 71 7.04 -2.95 7.03
N VAL A 72 6.73 -3.41 5.81
CA VAL A 72 6.92 -2.61 4.59
C VAL A 72 5.69 -1.81 4.15
N GLN A 73 4.50 -2.15 4.66
CA GLN A 73 3.24 -1.54 4.19
C GLN A 73 2.34 -1.08 5.35
N ALA A 74 1.94 -1.98 6.27
CA ALA A 74 0.98 -1.64 7.32
C ALA A 74 1.55 -0.65 8.34
N LEU A 75 2.74 -0.94 8.89
CA LEU A 75 3.39 -0.11 9.89
C LEU A 75 3.72 1.30 9.35
N PRO A 76 4.34 1.47 8.16
CA PRO A 76 4.56 2.80 7.60
C PRO A 76 3.27 3.60 7.37
N ALA A 77 2.21 2.95 6.88
CA ALA A 77 0.91 3.60 6.68
C ALA A 77 0.27 4.04 8.00
N LEU A 78 0.35 3.20 9.05
CA LEU A 78 -0.12 3.54 10.38
C LEU A 78 0.63 4.74 10.95
N LEU A 79 1.96 4.75 10.86
CA LEU A 79 2.78 5.87 11.32
C LEU A 79 2.43 7.16 10.56
N ALA A 80 2.27 7.09 9.25
CA ALA A 80 1.87 8.23 8.43
C ALA A 80 0.49 8.78 8.82
N LEU A 81 -0.49 7.91 9.12
CA LEU A 81 -1.81 8.31 9.61
C LEU A 81 -1.70 9.02 10.96
N ILE A 82 -0.95 8.46 11.91
CA ILE A 82 -0.73 9.08 13.23
C ILE A 82 -0.11 10.48 13.05
N PHE A 83 0.93 10.60 12.22
CA PHE A 83 1.55 11.90 11.94
C PHE A 83 0.58 12.90 11.32
N LEU A 84 -0.26 12.45 10.38
CA LEU A 84 -1.28 13.29 9.75
C LEU A 84 -2.31 13.79 10.76
N PHE A 85 -2.74 12.96 11.72
CA PHE A 85 -3.65 13.40 12.79
C PHE A 85 -2.99 14.31 13.82
N MET A 86 -1.67 14.21 14.02
CA MET A 86 -0.94 15.06 14.97
C MET A 86 -0.58 16.44 14.41
N HIS A 87 -0.41 16.56 13.10
CA HIS A 87 0.07 17.77 12.42
C HIS A 87 -0.91 18.35 11.40
N GLY A 88 -2.07 17.71 11.21
CA GLY A 88 -3.17 18.16 10.36
C GLY A 88 -4.15 19.06 11.10
#